data_AF-A0A3M1V113-F1
#
_entry.id   AF-A0A3M1V113-F1
#
_cell.length_a   1.000
_cell.length_b   1.000
_cell.length_c   1.000
_cell.angle_alpha   90.00
_cell.angle_beta   90.00
_cell.angle_gamma   90.00
#
_symmetry.space_group_name_H-M   'P 1'
#
loop_
_entity.id
_entity.type
_entity.pdbx_description
1 polymer ?
#
loop_
_entity_poly.entity_id
_entity_poly.type
_entity_poly.pdbx_seq_one_letter_code
_entity_poly.pdbx_strand_id
1 'polypeptide(L)' 'MKPHDRQVHKKKDVSAIEADVAYFGARIAFAERGEQTVYKQAQRKACEALSRALQAKLERLRRE' A
#
# COMPACT_ATOMS: atom_id res chain seq x y z
N MET A 1 39.66 14.65 -6.98
CA MET A 1 38.65 14.06 -7.87
C MET A 1 37.53 13.49 -7.03
N LYS A 2 36.31 14.07 -7.08
CA LYS A 2 35.09 13.34 -6.68
C LYS A 2 34.83 12.24 -7.71
N PRO A 3 34.10 11.18 -7.34
CA PRO A 3 32.86 10.98 -8.07
C PRO A 3 31.68 10.66 -7.14
N HIS A 4 30.68 11.53 -7.23
CA HIS A 4 29.26 11.24 -7.01
C HIS A 4 28.84 10.87 -5.58
N ASP A 5 28.57 11.92 -4.81
CA ASP A 5 27.23 12.10 -4.25
C ASP A 5 26.19 11.80 -5.34
N ARG A 6 25.85 10.52 -5.54
CA ARG A 6 24.61 10.16 -6.21
C ARG A 6 23.53 10.66 -5.25
N GLN A 7 23.03 11.87 -5.50
CA GLN A 7 21.68 12.24 -5.12
C GLN A 7 20.79 11.08 -5.57
N VAL A 8 20.47 10.18 -4.65
CA VAL A 8 19.37 9.22 -4.81
C VAL A 8 18.13 10.10 -4.75
N HIS A 9 17.80 10.72 -5.89
CA HIS A 9 16.57 11.47 -6.06
C HIS A 9 15.44 10.58 -5.55
N LYS A 10 14.71 11.11 -4.57
CA LYS A 10 13.69 10.45 -3.78
C LYS A 10 12.59 9.83 -4.66
N LYS A 11 12.83 8.67 -5.25
CA LYS A 11 11.79 7.67 -5.54
C LYS A 11 11.31 6.99 -4.23
N LYS A 12 11.45 7.68 -3.09
CA LYS A 12 11.51 7.09 -1.75
C LYS A 12 10.15 6.80 -1.13
N ASP A 13 9.05 7.25 -1.72
CA ASP A 13 7.71 7.06 -1.15
C ASP A 13 6.78 6.20 -2.02
N VAL A 14 6.95 6.22 -3.35
CA VAL A 14 6.02 5.54 -4.28
C VAL A 14 6.09 4.02 -4.13
N SER A 15 7.31 3.44 -4.11
CA SER A 15 7.47 1.97 -4.04
C SER A 15 7.04 1.38 -2.69
N ALA A 16 7.22 2.11 -1.60
CA ALA A 16 6.76 1.70 -0.27
C ALA A 16 5.23 1.69 -0.20
N ILE A 17 4.58 2.73 -0.72
CA ILE A 17 3.11 2.81 -0.79
C ILE A 17 2.55 1.71 -1.70
N GLU A 18 3.20 1.42 -2.83
CA GLU A 18 2.80 0.33 -3.73
C GLU A 18 2.90 -1.04 -3.04
N ALA A 19 3.96 -1.28 -2.27
CA ALA A 19 4.12 -2.49 -1.49
C ALA A 19 3.02 -2.63 -0.42
N ASP A 20 2.67 -1.55 0.28
CA ASP A 20 1.60 -1.55 1.27
C ASP A 20 0.22 -1.80 0.61
N VAL A 21 -0.06 -1.20 -0.55
CA VAL A 21 -1.29 -1.48 -1.32
C VAL A 21 -1.37 -2.96 -1.69
N ALA A 22 -0.27 -3.54 -2.18
CA ALA A 22 -0.23 -4.97 -2.52
C ALA A 22 -0.44 -5.85 -1.27
N TYR A 23 0.17 -5.49 -0.14
CA TYR A 23 -0.01 -6.18 1.12
C TYR A 23 -1.47 -6.18 1.58
N PHE A 24 -2.13 -5.02 1.62
CA PHE A 24 -3.53 -4.94 2.02
C PHE A 24 -4.46 -5.65 1.03
N GLY A 25 -4.16 -5.61 -0.28
CA GLY A 25 -4.86 -6.41 -1.28
C GLY A 25 -4.80 -7.92 -0.99
N ALA A 26 -3.62 -8.43 -0.64
CA ALA A 26 -3.45 -9.82 -0.25
C ALA A 26 -4.22 -10.18 1.04
N ARG A 27 -4.25 -9.28 2.02
CA ARG A 27 -5.01 -9.46 3.27
C ARG A 27 -6.51 -9.49 3.05
N ILE A 28 -7.04 -8.64 2.17
CA ILE A 28 -8.44 -8.65 1.76
C ILE A 28 -8.79 -9.99 1.11
N ALA A 29 -8.00 -10.41 0.11
CA ALA A 29 -8.22 -11.67 -0.58
C ALA A 29 -8.14 -12.89 0.37
N PHE A 30 -7.28 -12.83 1.39
CA PHE A 30 -7.21 -13.87 2.42
C PHE A 30 -8.44 -13.87 3.33
N ALA A 31 -8.94 -12.71 3.74
CA ALA A 31 -10.13 -12.59 4.57
C ALA A 31 -11.41 -13.07 3.85
N GLU A 32 -11.45 -12.99 2.53
CA GLU A 32 -12.57 -13.49 1.71
C GLU A 32 -12.60 -15.02 1.58
N ARG A 33 -11.49 -15.72 1.89
CA ARG A 33 -11.42 -17.18 1.79
C ARG A 33 -11.99 -17.87 3.03
N GLY A 34 -12.70 -18.97 2.80
CA GLY A 34 -13.25 -19.83 3.84
C GLY A 34 -14.41 -19.20 4.61
N GLU A 35 -14.66 -19.71 5.82
CA GLU A 35 -15.77 -19.25 6.66
C GLU A 35 -15.66 -17.76 6.98
N GLN A 36 -16.77 -17.04 6.80
CA GLN A 36 -16.89 -15.60 7.04
C GLN A 36 -17.29 -15.33 8.48
N THR A 37 -16.30 -15.03 9.31
CA THR A 37 -16.51 -14.64 10.71
C THR A 37 -16.61 -13.12 10.84
N VAL A 38 -17.25 -12.65 11.92
CA VAL A 38 -17.33 -11.20 12.25
C VAL A 38 -15.92 -10.58 12.32
N TYR A 39 -14.95 -11.34 12.84
CA TYR A 39 -13.54 -10.92 12.87
C TYR A 39 -12.97 -10.72 11.46
N LYS A 40 -13.17 -11.66 10.53
CA LYS A 40 -12.70 -11.52 9.15
C LYS A 40 -13.38 -10.36 8.43
N GLN A 41 -14.67 -10.12 8.69
CA GLN A 41 -15.38 -8.97 8.15
C GLN A 41 -14.79 -7.64 8.66
N ALA A 42 -14.49 -7.54 9.96
CA ALA A 42 -13.84 -6.37 10.54
C ALA A 42 -12.44 -6.15 9.96
N GLN A 43 -11.65 -7.23 9.84
CA GLN A 43 -10.32 -7.21 9.22
C GLN A 43 -10.39 -6.73 7.75
N ARG A 44 -11.34 -7.25 6.97
CA ARG A 44 -11.55 -6.84 5.58
C ARG A 44 -11.87 -5.35 5.49
N LYS A 45 -12.82 -4.86 6.28
CA LYS A 45 -13.19 -3.43 6.30
C LYS A 45 -12.00 -2.52 6.65
N ALA A 46 -11.18 -2.93 7.61
CA ALA A 46 -9.98 -2.19 7.99
C ALA A 46 -8.96 -2.15 6.84
N CYS A 47 -8.68 -3.30 6.20
CA CYS A 47 -7.75 -3.37 5.06
C CYS A 47 -8.28 -2.59 3.84
N GLU A 48 -9.58 -2.61 3.56
CA GLU A 48 -10.20 -1.83 2.49
C GLU A 48 -10.07 -0.32 2.73
N ALA A 49 -10.23 0.15 3.98
CA ALA A 49 -10.05 1.56 4.32
C ALA A 49 -8.59 2.00 4.13
N LEU A 50 -7.63 1.19 4.61
CA LEU A 50 -6.20 1.47 4.48
C LEU A 50 -5.73 1.44 3.02
N SER A 51 -6.15 0.44 2.25
CA SER A 51 -5.82 0.32 0.83
C SER A 51 -6.32 1.53 0.03
N ARG A 52 -7.55 2.01 0.29
CA ARG A 52 -8.09 3.21 -0.37
C ARG A 52 -7.31 4.48 -0.04
N ALA A 53 -6.95 4.66 1.23
CA ALA A 53 -6.16 5.83 1.65
C ALA A 53 -4.77 5.84 0.97
N LEU A 54 -4.12 4.68 0.87
CA LEU A 54 -2.83 4.54 0.20
C LEU A 54 -2.92 4.74 -1.31
N GLN A 55 -3.96 4.22 -1.96
CA GLN A 55 -4.22 4.44 -3.38
C GLN A 55 -4.42 5.93 -3.68
N ALA A 56 -5.24 6.63 -2.89
CA ALA A 56 -5.43 8.07 -3.05
C ALA A 56 -4.11 8.85 -2.88
N LYS A 57 -3.27 8.46 -1.92
CA LYS A 57 -1.93 9.05 -1.72
C LYS A 57 -1.02 8.79 -2.92
N LEU A 58 -1.03 7.56 -3.46
CA LEU A 58 -0.24 7.16 -4.62
C LEU A 58 -0.64 7.93 -5.88
N GLU A 59 -1.95 8.10 -6.10
CA GLU A 59 -2.46 8.91 -7.21
C GLU A 59 -2.02 10.36 -7.12
N ARG A 60 -2.03 10.94 -5.91
CA ARG A 60 -1.54 12.31 -5.68
C ARG A 60 -0.06 12.43 -6.03
N LEU A 61 0.77 11.52 -5.52
CA LEU A 61 2.22 11.51 -5.77
C LEU A 61 2.60 11.26 -7.23
N ARG A 62 1.72 10.63 -8.03
CA ARG A 62 1.96 10.41 -9.47
C ARG A 62 1.59 11.61 -10.34
N ARG A 63 0.82 12.57 -9.80
CA ARG A 63 0.41 13.80 -10.50
C ARG A 63 1.29 15.00 -10.17
N GLU A 64 2.05 14.92 -9.07
CA GLU A 64 3.09 15.88 -8.66
C GLU A 64 4.39 15.63 -9.44
#